data_AF-A0AAJ0WG83-F1
#
_entry.id   AF-A0AAJ0WG83-F1
#
_cell.length_a   1.000
_cell.length_b   1.000
_cell.length_c   1.000
_cell.angle_alpha   90.00
_cell.angle_beta   90.00
_cell.angle_gamma   90.00
#
_symmetry.space_group_name_H-M   'P 1'
#
loop_
_entity.id
_entity.type
_entity.pdbx_description
1 polymer ?
#
loop_
_entity_poly.entity_id
_entity_poly.type
_entity_poly.pdbx_seq_one_letter_code
_entity_poly.pdbx_strand_id
1 'polypeptide(L)'
;MTLSYNNCKIEITEEKIECEYLYLFNKEINWEIALDEKIISKIKSKEIVLIPQEIKEFQFEIEDIPHRSSNLSQVAVIYYLKKGEFEATELFRFCVIEETKLSSQTKSYEFANEILKMISNKYNIPFSFKYYVETKRKRDALSHLIVLIIFAFLFGLLANNL
;
A
#
# COMPACT_ATOMS: atom_id res chain seq x y z
N MET A 1 15.32 -13.23 7.67
CA MET A 1 15.44 -11.93 8.38
C MET A 1 14.10 -11.64 9.03
N THR A 2 14.10 -11.04 10.22
CA THR A 2 12.87 -10.65 10.92
C THR A 2 12.91 -9.16 11.18
N LEU A 3 11.85 -8.45 10.78
CA LEU A 3 11.62 -7.04 11.02
C LEU A 3 10.46 -6.91 12.01
N SER A 4 10.67 -6.24 13.14
CA SER A 4 9.65 -6.14 14.19
C SER A 4 9.69 -4.77 14.85
N TYR A 5 8.54 -4.11 14.93
CA TYR A 5 8.40 -2.84 15.64
C TYR A 5 6.94 -2.61 16.07
N ASN A 6 6.73 -2.35 17.36
CA ASN A 6 5.42 -2.13 18.00
C ASN A 6 4.37 -3.18 17.61
N ASN A 7 3.48 -2.84 16.69
CA ASN A 7 2.32 -3.63 16.29
C ASN A 7 2.55 -4.49 15.04
N CYS A 8 3.74 -4.46 14.43
CA CYS A 8 4.03 -5.07 13.14
C CYS A 8 5.25 -5.99 13.22
N LYS A 9 5.09 -7.21 12.71
CA LYS A 9 6.14 -8.23 12.57
C LYS A 9 6.12 -8.76 11.14
N ILE A 10 7.29 -8.78 10.50
CA ILE A 10 7.49 -9.32 9.15
C ILE A 10 8.65 -10.33 9.20
N GLU A 11 8.39 -11.52 8.69
CA GLU A 11 9.40 -12.56 8.50
C GLU A 11 9.70 -12.70 7.00
N ILE A 12 10.98 -12.56 6.64
CA ILE A 12 11.46 -12.59 5.25
C ILE A 12 12.42 -13.76 5.10
N THR A 13 12.09 -14.68 4.20
CA THR A 13 12.94 -15.79 3.77
C THR A 13 13.16 -15.70 2.26
N GLU A 14 13.99 -16.56 1.68
CA GLU A 14 14.14 -16.61 0.22
C GLU A 14 12.86 -17.08 -0.49
N GLU A 15 12.05 -17.90 0.17
CA GLU A 15 10.89 -18.58 -0.40
C GLU A 15 9.57 -17.85 -0.14
N LYS A 16 9.48 -17.11 0.97
CA LYS A 16 8.26 -16.41 1.37
C LYS A 16 8.51 -15.20 2.26
N ILE A 17 7.52 -14.31 2.28
CA ILE A 17 7.40 -13.19 3.22
C ILE A 17 6.08 -13.30 3.95
N GLU A 18 6.12 -13.28 5.27
CA GLU A 18 4.94 -13.30 6.13
C GLU A 18 4.87 -12.02 6.94
N CYS A 19 3.67 -11.46 7.08
CA CYS A 19 3.45 -10.28 7.90
C CYS A 19 2.23 -10.48 8.79
N GLU A 20 2.39 -10.05 10.03
CA GLU A 20 1.34 -9.94 11.02
C GLU A 20 1.38 -8.52 11.58
N TYR A 21 0.25 -7.82 11.55
CA TYR A 21 0.15 -6.53 12.20
C TYR A 21 -1.25 -6.25 12.76
N LEU A 22 -1.30 -5.49 13.86
CA LEU A 22 -2.56 -4.96 14.38
C LEU A 22 -2.92 -3.67 13.66
N TYR A 23 -4.05 -3.67 12.95
CA TYR A 23 -4.67 -2.51 12.32
C TYR A 23 -5.68 -1.84 13.26
N LEU A 24 -6.24 -0.70 12.83
CA LEU A 24 -7.22 0.09 13.58
C LEU A 24 -8.22 -0.78 14.38
N PHE A 25 -8.50 -0.37 15.62
CA PHE A 25 -9.37 -1.11 16.56
C PHE A 25 -8.87 -2.52 16.92
N ASN A 26 -7.54 -2.71 16.98
CA ASN A 26 -6.89 -3.99 17.29
C ASN A 26 -7.29 -5.12 16.35
N LYS A 27 -7.60 -4.80 15.09
CA LYS A 27 -7.91 -5.80 14.08
C LYS A 27 -6.62 -6.42 13.58
N GLU A 28 -6.39 -7.68 13.89
CA GLU A 28 -5.26 -8.42 13.35
C GLU A 28 -5.40 -8.58 11.83
N ILE A 29 -4.32 -8.28 11.12
CA ILE A 29 -4.19 -8.49 9.69
C ILE A 29 -2.93 -9.31 9.46
N ASN A 30 -3.12 -10.42 8.77
CA ASN A 30 -2.08 -11.31 8.34
C ASN A 30 -2.10 -11.43 6.81
N TRP A 31 -0.91 -11.46 6.22
CA TRP A 31 -0.74 -11.79 4.81
C TRP A 31 0.58 -12.52 4.57
N GLU A 32 0.61 -13.28 3.48
CA GLU A 32 1.76 -14.04 3.03
C GLU A 32 2.02 -13.73 1.55
N ILE A 33 3.30 -13.63 1.18
CA ILE A 33 3.75 -13.57 -0.20
C ILE A 33 4.69 -14.75 -0.43
N ALA A 34 4.28 -15.71 -1.25
CA ALA A 34 5.15 -16.78 -1.73
C ALA A 34 5.95 -16.29 -2.93
N LEU A 35 7.25 -16.63 -2.94
CA LEU A 35 8.24 -16.15 -3.89
C LEU A 35 8.91 -17.36 -4.56
N ASP A 36 8.31 -17.84 -5.63
CA ASP A 36 8.85 -18.93 -6.45
C ASP A 36 8.93 -18.48 -7.92
N GLU A 37 8.60 -19.33 -8.90
CA GLU A 37 8.44 -18.94 -10.31
C GLU A 37 7.45 -17.77 -10.51
N LYS A 38 6.46 -17.66 -9.61
CA LYS A 38 5.48 -16.58 -9.55
C LYS A 38 5.52 -15.92 -8.17
N ILE A 39 5.04 -14.67 -8.11
CA ILE A 39 4.81 -13.96 -6.86
C ILE A 39 3.33 -14.13 -6.51
N ILE A 40 3.05 -14.80 -5.40
CA ILE A 40 1.66 -15.08 -4.97
C ILE A 40 1.41 -14.37 -3.65
N SER A 41 0.59 -13.32 -3.67
CA SER A 41 0.16 -12.58 -2.48
C SER A 41 -1.19 -13.10 -2.00
N LYS A 42 -1.27 -13.50 -0.73
CA LYS A 42 -2.47 -13.99 -0.05
C LYS A 42 -2.81 -13.06 1.10
N ILE A 43 -3.95 -12.39 0.98
CA ILE A 43 -4.51 -11.51 2.02
C ILE A 43 -5.93 -11.98 2.29
N LYS A 44 -6.14 -12.64 3.43
CA LYS A 44 -7.43 -13.28 3.77
C LYS A 44 -7.88 -14.25 2.66
N SER A 45 -9.07 -14.03 2.10
CA SER A 45 -9.65 -14.84 1.02
C SER A 45 -9.27 -14.36 -0.39
N LYS A 46 -8.44 -13.31 -0.51
CA LYS A 46 -8.00 -12.77 -1.80
C LYS A 46 -6.60 -13.28 -2.11
N GLU A 47 -6.44 -13.87 -3.29
CA GLU A 47 -5.16 -14.26 -3.85
C GLU A 47 -4.87 -13.41 -5.09
N ILE A 48 -3.63 -12.92 -5.21
CA ILE A 48 -3.12 -12.23 -6.39
C ILE A 48 -1.89 -12.99 -6.87
N VAL A 49 -1.92 -13.43 -8.12
CA VAL A 49 -0.80 -14.13 -8.77
C VAL A 49 -0.16 -13.20 -9.79
N LEU A 50 1.14 -12.93 -9.64
CA LEU A 50 1.91 -12.11 -10.57
C LEU A 50 2.99 -12.94 -11.25
N ILE A 51 3.11 -12.75 -12.56
CA ILE A 51 4.19 -13.29 -13.37
C ILE A 51 5.32 -12.24 -13.42
N PRO A 52 6.52 -12.51 -12.87
CA PRO A 52 7.59 -11.51 -12.74
C PRO A 52 7.92 -10.79 -14.05
N GLN A 53 7.92 -11.51 -15.17
CA GLN A 53 8.27 -10.99 -16.49
C GLN A 53 7.28 -9.95 -17.02
N GLU A 54 6.05 -9.92 -16.50
CA GLU A 54 5.03 -8.93 -16.86
C GLU A 54 5.17 -7.63 -16.06
N ILE A 55 5.92 -7.65 -14.96
CA ILE A 55 6.06 -6.50 -14.06
C ILE A 55 7.10 -5.55 -14.63
N LYS A 56 6.76 -4.27 -14.70
CA LYS A 56 7.65 -3.18 -15.08
C LYS A 56 8.45 -2.69 -13.87
N GLU A 57 7.75 -2.39 -12.78
CA GLU A 57 8.34 -1.95 -11.51
C GLU A 57 7.38 -2.21 -10.35
N PHE A 58 7.92 -2.26 -9.14
CA PHE A 58 7.15 -2.05 -7.92
C PHE A 58 7.21 -0.59 -7.49
N GLN A 59 6.13 -0.09 -6.90
CA GLN A 59 6.07 1.25 -6.35
C GLN A 59 5.54 1.16 -4.93
N PHE A 60 5.96 2.06 -4.06
CA PHE A 60 5.35 2.18 -2.74
C PHE A 60 5.27 3.62 -2.28
N GLU A 61 4.30 3.90 -1.43
CA GLU A 61 4.11 5.18 -0.76
C GLU A 61 3.87 4.95 0.74
N ILE A 62 4.01 6.02 1.52
CA ILE A 62 3.64 6.03 2.95
C ILE A 62 2.42 6.92 3.11
N GLU A 63 1.31 6.35 3.55
CA GLU A 63 0.07 7.05 3.89
C GLU A 63 0.04 7.32 5.41
N ASP A 64 -0.27 8.56 5.80
CA ASP A 64 -0.59 8.92 7.17
C ASP A 64 -2.05 8.57 7.48
N ILE A 65 -2.29 7.64 8.42
CA ILE A 65 -3.65 7.37 8.90
C ILE A 65 -3.82 7.87 10.33
N PRO A 66 -4.74 8.82 10.58
CA PRO A 66 -5.04 9.28 11.93
C PRO A 66 -5.69 8.15 12.74
N HIS A 67 -5.01 7.72 13.81
CA HIS A 67 -5.57 6.81 14.80
C HIS A 67 -6.38 7.61 15.83
N ARG A 68 -7.51 7.08 16.30
CA ARG A 68 -8.36 7.75 17.32
C ARG A 68 -7.72 7.80 18.71
N SER A 69 -6.67 7.02 18.95
CA SER A 69 -5.82 7.10 20.14
C SER A 69 -4.52 7.82 19.77
N SER A 70 -3.88 8.47 20.73
CA SER A 70 -2.72 9.38 20.64
C SER A 70 -1.49 8.97 19.79
N ASN A 71 -1.50 7.82 19.12
CA ASN A 71 -0.40 7.32 18.29
C ASN A 71 -0.84 7.25 16.82
N LEU A 72 -0.20 8.02 15.93
CA LEU A 72 -0.48 7.96 14.50
C LEU A 72 0.03 6.64 13.90
N SER A 73 -0.64 6.14 12.86
CA SER A 73 -0.21 4.92 12.15
C SER A 73 0.35 5.32 10.80
N GLN A 74 1.61 4.96 10.55
CA GLN A 74 2.25 5.08 9.24
C GLN A 74 1.91 3.82 8.44
N VAL A 75 1.39 3.97 7.23
CA VAL A 75 0.96 2.83 6.40
C VAL A 75 1.81 2.78 5.14
N ALA A 76 2.54 1.68 4.96
CA ALA A 76 3.18 1.40 3.69
C ALA A 76 2.19 0.71 2.76
N VAL A 77 1.94 1.29 1.59
CA VAL A 77 1.13 0.67 0.53
C VAL A 77 2.02 0.31 -0.64
N ILE A 78 2.01 -0.96 -1.03
CA ILE A 78 2.87 -1.52 -2.07
C ILE A 78 2.03 -1.81 -3.29
N TYR A 79 2.54 -1.41 -4.44
CA TYR A 79 1.91 -1.50 -5.74
C TYR A 79 2.81 -2.23 -6.74
N TYR A 80 2.19 -2.85 -7.73
CA TYR A 80 2.87 -3.32 -8.94
C TYR A 80 2.34 -2.57 -10.17
N LEU A 81 3.22 -2.30 -11.12
CA LEU A 81 2.87 -1.77 -12.43
C LEU A 81 3.27 -2.78 -13.50
N LYS A 82 2.33 -3.24 -14.33
CA LYS A 82 2.65 -4.14 -15.45
C LYS A 82 3.18 -3.38 -16.66
N LYS A 83 3.90 -4.09 -17.53
CA LYS A 83 4.34 -3.58 -18.83
C LYS A 83 3.12 -3.24 -19.69
N GLY A 84 3.10 -2.04 -20.26
CA GLY A 84 1.98 -1.55 -21.08
C GLY A 84 0.81 -0.95 -20.29
N GLU A 85 0.82 -1.02 -18.95
CA GLU A 85 -0.17 -0.35 -18.10
C GLU A 85 0.33 1.04 -17.69
N PHE A 86 -0.63 1.94 -17.45
CA PHE A 86 -0.37 3.31 -16.97
C PHE A 86 -0.62 3.49 -15.48
N GLU A 87 -1.41 2.61 -14.87
CA GLU A 87 -1.86 2.75 -13.48
C GLU A 87 -1.36 1.57 -12.66
N ALA A 88 -0.84 1.87 -11.48
CA ALA A 88 -0.37 0.82 -10.58
C ALA A 88 -1.56 0.17 -9.85
N THR A 89 -1.40 -1.11 -9.50
CA THR A 89 -2.39 -1.86 -8.73
C THR A 89 -1.82 -2.23 -7.37
N GLU A 90 -2.63 -2.07 -6.32
CA GLU A 90 -2.24 -2.42 -4.95
C GLU A 90 -2.02 -3.93 -4.81
N LEU A 91 -0.85 -4.31 -4.29
CA LEU A 91 -0.50 -5.69 -4.00
C LEU A 91 -0.80 -6.05 -2.55
N PHE A 92 -0.24 -5.28 -1.62
CA PHE A 92 -0.39 -5.45 -0.19
C PHE A 92 -0.09 -4.14 0.54
N ARG A 93 -0.44 -4.09 1.82
CA ARG A 93 -0.13 -2.98 2.71
C ARG A 93 0.11 -3.49 4.12
N PHE A 94 0.82 -2.72 4.91
CA PHE A 94 0.97 -2.94 6.34
C PHE A 94 1.11 -1.60 7.06
N CYS A 95 0.94 -1.58 8.38
CA CYS A 95 1.12 -0.37 9.15
C CYS A 95 1.99 -0.57 10.37
N VAL A 96 2.76 0.47 10.68
CA VAL A 96 3.52 0.58 11.92
C VAL A 96 2.95 1.74 12.74
N ILE A 97 2.62 1.46 14.00
CA ILE A 97 2.24 2.46 14.98
C ILE A 97 3.55 3.11 15.44
N GLU A 98 3.75 4.37 15.08
CA GLU A 98 4.95 5.13 15.43
C GLU A 98 4.62 6.62 15.49
N GLU A 99 5.49 7.41 16.11
CA GLU A 99 5.37 8.88 16.04
C GLU A 99 5.47 9.34 14.59
N THR A 100 4.70 10.37 14.22
CA THR A 100 4.77 10.93 12.88
C THR A 100 6.14 11.52 12.61
N LYS A 101 6.71 11.10 11.49
CA LYS A 101 8.02 11.53 10.98
C LYS A 101 7.89 11.80 9.48
N LEU A 102 8.94 12.35 8.88
CA LEU A 102 9.05 12.36 7.43
C LEU A 102 8.95 10.94 6.90
N SER A 103 8.24 10.71 5.79
CA SER A 103 7.94 9.37 5.29
C SER A 103 9.18 8.47 5.19
N SER A 104 10.31 9.01 4.71
CA SER A 104 11.60 8.30 4.56
C SER A 104 12.29 7.92 5.87
N GLN A 105 11.82 8.43 7.01
CA GLN A 105 12.35 8.17 8.35
C GLN A 105 11.46 7.23 9.18
N THR A 106 10.37 6.74 8.58
CA THR A 106 9.41 5.84 9.25
C THR A 106 9.90 4.40 9.22
N LYS A 107 9.52 3.61 10.22
CA LYS A 107 9.70 2.14 10.19
C LYS A 107 8.89 1.49 9.09
N SER A 108 7.74 2.06 8.74
CA SER A 108 6.97 1.62 7.56
C SER A 108 7.78 1.71 6.26
N TYR A 109 8.52 2.81 6.05
CA TYR A 109 9.41 2.97 4.90
C TYR A 109 10.59 2.01 4.92
N GLU A 110 11.26 1.86 6.06
CA GLU A 110 12.36 0.92 6.22
C GLU A 110 11.92 -0.51 5.86
N PHE A 111 10.79 -0.96 6.42
CA PHE A 111 10.28 -2.31 6.19
C PHE A 111 9.86 -2.53 4.74
N ALA A 112 9.24 -1.54 4.11
CA ALA A 112 8.86 -1.61 2.70
C ALA A 112 10.09 -1.71 1.79
N ASN A 113 11.16 -0.96 2.08
CA ASN A 113 12.41 -1.05 1.33
C ASN A 113 13.05 -2.43 1.48
N GLU A 114 13.13 -2.99 2.67
CA GLU A 114 13.75 -4.30 2.88
C GLU A 114 12.96 -5.42 2.18
N ILE A 115 11.63 -5.39 2.24
CA ILE A 115 10.77 -6.30 1.47
C ILE A 115 11.03 -6.16 -0.03
N LEU A 116 10.94 -4.95 -0.57
CA LEU A 116 11.04 -4.71 -2.02
C LEU A 116 12.45 -4.94 -2.54
N LYS A 117 13.48 -4.70 -1.73
CA LYS A 117 14.88 -5.01 -2.06
C LYS A 117 15.08 -6.51 -2.22
N MET A 118 14.50 -7.33 -1.33
CA MET A 118 14.51 -8.78 -1.49
C MET A 118 13.85 -9.18 -2.81
N ILE A 119 12.59 -8.76 -3.04
CA ILE A 119 11.82 -9.14 -4.23
C ILE A 119 12.55 -8.69 -5.51
N SER A 120 13.04 -7.45 -5.50
CA SER A 120 13.82 -6.86 -6.59
C SER A 120 15.05 -7.69 -6.92
N ASN A 121 15.83 -8.08 -5.91
CA ASN A 121 17.03 -8.89 -6.11
C ASN A 121 16.70 -10.27 -6.68
N LYS A 122 15.61 -10.92 -6.21
CA LYS A 122 15.21 -12.26 -6.65
C LYS A 122 14.72 -12.27 -8.11
N TYR A 123 13.97 -11.26 -8.52
CA TYR A 123 13.32 -11.23 -9.84
C TYR A 123 13.92 -10.24 -10.85
N ASN A 124 14.91 -9.46 -10.42
CA ASN A 124 15.50 -8.37 -11.19
C ASN A 124 14.45 -7.34 -11.65
N ILE A 125 13.56 -6.94 -10.74
CA ILE A 125 12.48 -5.96 -10.99
C ILE A 125 12.76 -4.70 -10.16
N PRO A 126 12.90 -3.52 -10.78
CA PRO A 126 13.18 -2.30 -10.04
C PRO A 126 12.00 -1.90 -9.15
N PHE A 127 12.29 -1.14 -8.09
CA PHE A 127 11.27 -0.55 -7.25
C PHE A 127 11.59 0.91 -6.92
N SER A 128 10.55 1.71 -6.64
CA SER A 128 10.72 3.11 -6.27
C SER A 128 9.73 3.58 -5.22
N PHE A 129 10.21 4.46 -4.33
CA PHE A 129 9.35 5.23 -3.45
C PHE A 129 8.69 6.38 -4.24
N LYS A 130 7.40 6.59 -4.02
CA LYS A 130 6.62 7.72 -4.53
C LYS A 130 5.94 8.42 -3.35
N TYR A 131 5.87 9.75 -3.41
CA TYR A 131 5.04 10.52 -2.49
C TYR A 131 3.54 10.25 -2.70
N TYR A 132 3.17 9.93 -3.94
CA TYR A 132 1.82 9.57 -4.32
C TYR A 132 1.87 8.63 -5.52
N VAL A 133 1.20 7.49 -5.41
CA VAL A 133 1.00 6.53 -6.50
C VAL A 133 -0.41 6.70 -7.05
N GLU A 134 -0.50 7.02 -8.34
CA GLU A 134 -1.76 7.07 -9.07
C GLU A 134 -2.27 5.64 -9.29
N THR A 135 -3.53 5.42 -8.91
CA THR A 135 -4.21 4.14 -9.11
C THR A 135 -5.59 4.40 -9.68
N LYS A 136 -6.13 3.42 -10.39
CA LYS A 136 -7.51 3.49 -10.89
C LYS A 136 -8.51 3.87 -9.80
N ARG A 137 -8.36 3.29 -8.60
CA ARG A 137 -9.24 3.56 -7.45
C ARG A 137 -9.16 5.02 -7.00
N LYS A 138 -7.96 5.61 -6.93
CA LYS A 138 -7.78 7.00 -6.51
C LYS A 138 -8.32 7.97 -7.56
N ARG A 139 -8.09 7.68 -8.85
CA ARG A 139 -8.70 8.44 -9.96
C ARG A 139 -10.22 8.40 -9.90
N ASP A 140 -10.81 7.21 -9.74
CA ASP A 140 -12.26 7.04 -9.68
C ASP A 140 -12.86 7.82 -8.49
N ALA A 141 -12.19 7.78 -7.33
CA ALA A 141 -12.59 8.56 -6.15
C ALA A 141 -12.54 10.08 -6.40
N LEU A 142 -11.50 10.57 -7.09
CA LEU A 142 -11.39 11.98 -7.46
C LEU A 142 -12.51 12.38 -8.44
N SER A 143 -12.80 11.55 -9.44
CA SER A 143 -13.92 11.78 -10.36
C SER A 143 -15.26 11.87 -9.63
N HIS A 144 -15.51 10.99 -8.67
CA HIS A 144 -16.71 11.06 -7.83
C HIS A 144 -16.79 12.34 -6.99
N LEU A 145 -15.67 12.78 -6.40
CA LEU A 145 -15.62 14.02 -5.62
C LEU A 145 -15.96 15.24 -6.49
N ILE A 146 -15.41 15.32 -7.71
CA ILE A 146 -15.70 16.41 -8.66
C ILE A 146 -17.20 16.44 -8.98
N VAL A 147 -17.80 15.27 -9.25
CA VAL A 147 -19.25 15.18 -9.51
C VAL A 147 -20.07 15.68 -8.33
N LEU A 148 -19.72 15.33 -7.10
CA LEU A 148 -20.40 15.80 -5.89
C LEU A 148 -20.30 17.32 -5.72
N ILE A 149 -19.13 17.92 -6.00
CA ILE A 149 -18.94 19.38 -5.94
C ILE A 149 -19.85 20.07 -6.96
N ILE A 150 -19.93 19.55 -8.19
CA ILE A 150 -20.82 20.09 -9.23
C ILE A 150 -22.27 20.02 -8.79
N PHE A 151 -22.73 18.88 -8.24
CA PHE A 151 -24.09 18.76 -7.72
C PHE A 151 -24.37 19.75 -6.58
N ALA A 152 -23.46 19.87 -5.61
CA ALA A 152 -23.62 20.81 -4.50
C ALA A 152 -23.74 22.27 -4.99
N PHE A 153 -22.94 22.65 -6.00
CA PHE A 153 -23.02 23.97 -6.61
C PHE A 153 -24.35 24.22 -7.33
N LEU A 154 -24.84 23.23 -8.10
CA LEU A 154 -26.13 23.32 -8.77
C LEU A 154 -27.30 23.44 -7.77
N PHE A 155 -27.27 22.67 -6.67
CA PHE A 155 -28.26 22.79 -5.61
C PHE A 155 -28.19 24.16 -4.91
N GLY A 156 -26.99 24.69 -4.65
CA GLY A 156 -26.83 26.03 -4.07
C GLY A 156 -27.37 27.15 -4.98
N LEU A 157 -27.16 27.03 -6.29
CA LEU A 157 -27.72 27.97 -7.28
C LEU A 157 -29.25 27.89 -7.36
N LEU A 158 -29.83 26.69 -7.34
CA LEU A 158 -31.28 26.51 -7.33
C LEU A 158 -31.91 27.05 -6.03
N ALA A 159 -31.27 26.82 -4.88
CA ALA A 159 -31.73 27.29 -3.59
C ALA A 159 -31.69 28.83 -3.44
N ASN A 160 -30.77 29.52 -4.13
CA ASN A 160 -30.71 30.99 -4.14
C ASN A 160 -31.69 31.64 -5.13
N ASN A 161 -32.28 30.88 -6.04
CA ASN A 161 -33.28 31.35 -7.01
C ASN A 161 -34.73 31.01 -6.59
N LEU A 162 -34.91 30.47 -5.38
CA LEU A 162 -36.19 30.19 -4.71
C LEU A 162 -36.39 31.18 -3.55
#